data_AF-A0A1I2IRA1-F1
#
_entry.id   AF-A0A1I2IRA1-F1
#
_cell.length_a   1.000
_cell.length_b   1.000
_cell.length_c   1.000
_cell.angle_alpha   90.00
_cell.angle_beta   90.00
_cell.angle_gamma   90.00
#
_symmetry.space_group_name_H-M   'P 1'
#
loop_
_entity.id
_entity.type
_entity.pdbx_description
1 polymer ?
#
loop_
_entity_poly.entity_id
_entity_poly.type
_entity_poly.pdbx_seq_one_letter_code
_entity_poly.pdbx_strand_id
1 'polypeptide(L)'
;MPSTVIVNNLTVVHKASGGSSMAAPDVCKTPTPSGPVLVPYVNTALSRNTAKGSKKVRVDGHPIMLKSSQFSTSSGDEPGTLGGVVSGKTRGKAYPRSYSFDVKVEGQPVFRFTDMMIQNSGSPGNAPGIESQPNTVAAATDASKPELVEMRWSREQLCCGDPVKLSVKTRNADDCQDIQVRVERTNLGQRRPMDAFPVTLRGDAGEVEWISRWRHLYTVTIPAVAVQRTLKGPSDSVNALEFRNPKNLKSQTITGTRVAPIYIEDQATGSWIPAGYDIDWPYAYDFEVSLGRVYVRRKLDFVRGPGVASVPPRLWRRWRAQIEAIWDHKFYFHRKNCKRGKKCDCGVNGCCKYPLRILAVQGTGHGSVKLFLGGPKAQNWGKIDLWWYSDTWWTAIGDAGPDVRAHEFGHLIGCYDEYPAGACEGSRAFADVPDSIMNSGSVVYPRHVEEFRMGFAAHAGSMVGPVKIVRR
;
A
#
# COMPACT_ATOMS: atom_id res chain seq x y z
N MET A 1 23.14 -19.78 -28.19
CA MET A 1 22.65 -20.85 -27.29
C MET A 1 22.25 -20.18 -26.00
N PRO A 2 21.18 -20.64 -25.33
CA PRO A 2 20.82 -20.13 -24.00
C PRO A 2 22.03 -20.13 -23.06
N SER A 3 22.12 -19.13 -22.17
CA SER A 3 23.25 -19.11 -21.24
C SER A 3 23.18 -20.32 -20.30
N THR A 4 24.32 -20.96 -20.06
CA THR A 4 24.42 -22.15 -19.19
C THR A 4 24.64 -21.81 -17.72
N VAL A 5 24.96 -20.55 -17.40
CA VAL A 5 25.27 -20.11 -16.03
C VAL A 5 24.14 -19.28 -15.46
N ILE A 6 23.80 -19.59 -14.20
CA ILE A 6 22.78 -18.90 -13.43
C ILE A 6 23.39 -18.08 -12.30
N VAL A 7 22.78 -16.91 -12.07
CA VAL A 7 23.02 -16.06 -10.91
C VAL A 7 21.67 -15.68 -10.29
N ASN A 8 21.43 -16.05 -9.03
CA ASN A 8 20.15 -15.90 -8.32
C ASN A 8 18.93 -16.33 -9.17
N ASN A 9 18.95 -17.57 -9.65
CA ASN A 9 17.90 -18.22 -10.46
C ASN A 9 17.58 -17.53 -11.80
N LEU A 10 18.49 -16.67 -12.27
CA LEU A 10 18.38 -15.93 -13.52
C LEU A 10 19.62 -16.19 -14.36
N THR A 11 19.45 -16.54 -15.63
CA THR A 11 20.57 -16.73 -16.55
C THR A 11 21.38 -15.44 -16.71
N VAL A 12 22.70 -15.59 -16.81
CA VAL A 12 23.60 -14.46 -17.08
C VAL A 12 23.44 -14.00 -18.53
N VAL A 13 23.60 -12.70 -18.79
CA VAL A 13 23.49 -12.14 -20.14
C VAL A 13 24.88 -12.04 -20.77
N HIS A 14 25.02 -12.54 -22.00
CA HIS A 14 26.21 -12.37 -22.84
C HIS A 14 25.80 -12.32 -24.31
N LYS A 15 26.74 -12.04 -25.23
CA LYS A 15 26.38 -11.76 -26.64
C LYS A 15 25.64 -12.88 -27.40
N ALA A 16 25.72 -14.12 -26.92
CA ALA A 16 25.12 -15.28 -27.59
C ALA A 16 23.95 -15.89 -26.81
N SER A 17 23.55 -15.28 -25.68
CA SER A 17 22.55 -15.81 -24.76
C SER A 17 21.12 -15.74 -25.32
N GLY A 18 20.91 -15.03 -26.43
CA GLY A 18 19.62 -14.91 -27.11
C GLY A 18 18.69 -13.85 -26.51
N GLY A 19 19.22 -13.02 -25.62
CA GLY A 19 18.49 -11.94 -24.97
C GLY A 19 17.99 -10.82 -25.88
N SER A 20 16.83 -10.29 -25.52
CA SER A 20 16.15 -9.15 -26.13
C SER A 20 15.52 -8.29 -25.05
N SER A 21 15.45 -6.98 -25.25
CA SER A 21 14.77 -6.07 -24.37
C SER A 21 13.88 -5.17 -25.19
N MET A 22 12.58 -5.15 -24.88
CA MET A 22 11.62 -4.21 -25.48
C MET A 22 11.29 -3.12 -24.46
N ALA A 23 11.26 -1.87 -24.91
CA ALA A 23 11.04 -0.69 -24.10
C ALA A 23 9.97 0.19 -24.74
N ALA A 24 8.91 0.50 -23.99
CA ALA A 24 7.84 1.39 -24.40
C ALA A 24 7.21 2.09 -23.18
N PRO A 25 6.77 3.36 -23.29
CA PRO A 25 6.91 4.21 -24.47
C PRO A 25 8.30 4.87 -24.56
N ASP A 26 8.89 4.89 -25.77
CA ASP A 26 10.04 5.73 -26.13
C ASP A 26 9.51 6.98 -26.85
N VAL A 27 9.23 8.05 -26.09
CA VAL A 27 8.64 9.26 -26.68
C VAL A 27 9.71 10.05 -27.42
N CYS A 28 9.60 10.13 -28.74
CA CYS A 28 10.50 10.89 -29.60
C CYS A 28 9.81 12.07 -30.27
N LYS A 29 10.62 13.04 -30.70
CA LYS A 29 10.20 14.17 -31.50
C LYS A 29 10.20 13.76 -32.98
N THR A 30 9.01 13.64 -33.55
CA THR A 30 8.80 13.18 -34.92
C THR A 30 8.43 14.35 -35.81
N PRO A 31 9.18 14.66 -36.87
CA PRO A 31 8.83 15.73 -37.80
C PRO A 31 7.48 15.49 -38.46
N THR A 32 6.67 16.55 -38.57
CA THR A 32 5.46 16.60 -39.40
C THR A 32 5.43 17.92 -40.17
N PRO A 33 4.59 18.06 -41.22
CA PRO A 33 4.45 19.32 -41.95
C PRO A 33 4.09 20.53 -41.06
N SER A 34 3.42 20.30 -39.92
CA SER A 34 3.01 21.34 -38.97
C SER A 34 3.97 21.53 -37.79
N GLY A 35 5.16 20.92 -37.84
CA GLY A 35 6.17 20.94 -36.78
C GLY A 35 6.33 19.60 -36.04
N PRO A 36 7.33 19.46 -35.15
CA PRO A 36 7.57 18.21 -34.44
C PRO A 36 6.43 17.84 -33.48
N VAL A 37 5.95 16.59 -33.56
CA VAL A 37 4.97 16.03 -32.61
C VAL A 37 5.62 14.94 -31.76
N LEU A 38 5.10 14.75 -30.54
CA LEU A 38 5.61 13.72 -29.61
C LEU A 38 4.95 12.38 -29.91
N VAL A 39 5.71 11.43 -30.45
CA VAL A 39 5.21 10.10 -30.82
C VAL A 39 5.84 9.04 -29.90
N PRO A 40 5.04 8.16 -29.27
CA PRO A 40 5.56 7.03 -28.51
C PRO A 40 5.97 5.89 -29.46
N TYR A 41 7.25 5.51 -29.42
CA TYR A 41 7.79 4.34 -30.13
C TYR A 41 8.02 3.16 -29.20
N VAL A 42 8.26 1.99 -29.80
CA VAL A 42 8.72 0.78 -29.11
C VAL A 42 10.15 0.51 -29.53
N ASN A 43 11.07 0.53 -28.57
CA ASN A 43 12.47 0.25 -28.83
C ASN A 43 12.84 -1.17 -28.45
N THR A 44 13.66 -1.80 -29.29
CA THR A 44 14.21 -3.14 -29.07
C THR A 44 15.73 -3.08 -29.02
N ALA A 45 16.33 -3.62 -27.97
CA ALA A 45 17.77 -3.80 -27.83
C ALA A 45 18.09 -5.29 -27.65
N LEU A 46 19.23 -5.75 -28.17
CA LEU A 46 19.51 -7.18 -28.32
C LEU A 46 20.86 -7.56 -27.72
N SER A 47 20.90 -8.71 -27.04
CA SER A 47 22.11 -9.28 -26.42
C SER A 47 23.28 -9.40 -27.39
N ARG A 48 23.04 -9.73 -28.66
CA ARG A 48 24.08 -9.78 -29.70
C ARG A 48 24.90 -8.50 -29.85
N ASN A 49 24.35 -7.35 -29.42
CA ASN A 49 24.99 -6.04 -29.41
C ASN A 49 25.73 -5.75 -28.09
N THR A 50 25.99 -6.76 -27.26
CA THR A 50 26.75 -6.61 -26.00
C THR A 50 28.11 -5.99 -26.25
N ALA A 51 28.39 -4.89 -25.56
CA ALA A 51 29.67 -4.22 -25.52
C ALA A 51 30.08 -3.94 -24.08
N LYS A 52 31.38 -3.79 -23.85
CA LYS A 52 31.97 -3.58 -22.51
C LYS A 52 31.57 -4.66 -21.49
N GLY A 53 31.55 -5.92 -21.92
CA GLY A 53 31.43 -7.08 -21.01
C GLY A 53 32.66 -7.22 -20.10
N SER A 54 32.66 -8.24 -19.24
CA SER A 54 33.80 -8.64 -18.42
C SER A 54 35.09 -8.82 -19.24
N LYS A 55 36.24 -8.60 -18.60
CA LYS A 55 37.56 -8.74 -19.26
C LYS A 55 38.17 -10.13 -19.09
N LYS A 56 38.00 -10.73 -17.91
CA LYS A 56 38.65 -11.97 -17.46
C LYS A 56 37.68 -13.14 -17.40
N VAL A 57 36.45 -12.90 -16.95
CA VAL A 57 35.45 -13.97 -16.80
C VAL A 57 34.66 -14.16 -18.09
N ARG A 58 34.43 -15.42 -18.49
CA ARG A 58 33.61 -15.78 -19.64
C ARG A 58 32.59 -16.83 -19.25
N VAL A 59 31.41 -16.75 -19.86
CA VAL A 59 30.33 -17.74 -19.79
C VAL A 59 29.98 -18.10 -21.22
N ASP A 60 29.85 -19.39 -21.52
CA ASP A 60 29.58 -19.89 -22.87
C ASP A 60 30.57 -19.34 -23.91
N GLY A 61 31.84 -19.19 -23.52
CA GLY A 61 32.91 -18.62 -24.36
C GLY A 61 32.85 -17.09 -24.54
N HIS A 62 31.90 -16.40 -23.91
CA HIS A 62 31.66 -14.97 -24.10
C HIS A 62 31.82 -14.13 -22.83
N PRO A 63 32.28 -12.87 -22.95
CA PRO A 63 32.21 -11.91 -21.86
C PRO A 63 30.79 -11.73 -21.34
N ILE A 64 30.64 -11.75 -20.02
CA ILE A 64 29.34 -11.54 -19.37
C ILE A 64 29.05 -10.06 -19.21
N MET A 65 27.78 -9.70 -19.16
CA MET A 65 27.36 -8.34 -18.87
C MET A 65 27.40 -8.06 -17.37
N LEU A 66 27.96 -6.89 -17.05
CA LEU A 66 28.07 -6.33 -15.72
C LEU A 66 27.34 -4.99 -15.68
N LYS A 67 27.25 -4.38 -14.49
CA LYS A 67 26.70 -3.03 -14.30
C LYS A 67 27.24 -1.99 -15.31
N SER A 68 28.53 -2.02 -15.66
CA SER A 68 29.13 -1.06 -16.61
C SER A 68 28.97 -1.44 -18.09
N SER A 69 28.38 -2.58 -18.39
CA SER A 69 28.18 -3.06 -19.77
C SER A 69 27.04 -2.33 -20.46
N GLN A 70 26.87 -2.57 -21.76
CA GLN A 70 25.81 -1.95 -22.55
C GLN A 70 25.43 -2.84 -23.74
N PHE A 71 24.23 -2.67 -24.27
CA PHE A 71 23.98 -2.96 -25.68
C PHE A 71 24.33 -1.73 -26.50
N SER A 72 25.08 -1.92 -27.58
CA SER A 72 25.62 -0.80 -28.37
C SER A 72 24.56 0.03 -29.09
N THR A 73 23.34 -0.50 -29.28
CA THR A 73 22.23 0.17 -29.98
C THR A 73 20.87 -0.45 -29.60
N SER A 74 19.81 0.35 -29.68
CA SER A 74 18.40 -0.05 -29.80
C SER A 74 17.86 0.29 -31.21
N SER A 75 16.65 -0.17 -31.54
CA SER A 75 15.96 0.12 -32.80
C SER A 75 14.44 0.18 -32.61
N GLY A 76 13.73 0.94 -33.45
CA GLY A 76 12.27 1.11 -33.40
C GLY A 76 11.79 2.56 -33.28
N ASP A 77 12.71 3.49 -33.02
CA ASP A 77 12.48 4.94 -32.84
C ASP A 77 13.02 5.80 -33.99
N GLU A 78 13.48 5.17 -35.08
CA GLU A 78 14.06 5.86 -36.23
C GLU A 78 13.18 6.95 -36.86
N PRO A 79 11.84 6.82 -36.90
CA PRO A 79 10.99 7.88 -37.45
C PRO A 79 11.02 9.16 -36.60
N GLY A 80 11.38 9.07 -35.31
CA GLY A 80 11.57 10.20 -34.41
C GLY A 80 12.91 10.91 -34.62
N THR A 81 13.21 11.36 -35.85
CA THR A 81 14.55 11.81 -36.27
C THR A 81 15.12 12.98 -35.48
N LEU A 82 14.30 13.72 -34.71
CA LEU A 82 14.74 14.79 -33.82
C LEU A 82 15.06 14.28 -32.39
N GLY A 83 15.04 12.97 -32.20
CA GLY A 83 15.47 12.25 -31.01
C GLY A 83 14.41 12.12 -29.91
N GLY A 84 14.70 11.25 -28.94
CA GLY A 84 13.94 11.08 -27.71
C GLY A 84 13.81 12.41 -26.95
N VAL A 85 12.64 12.65 -26.35
CA VAL A 85 12.37 13.88 -25.59
C VAL A 85 13.40 14.09 -24.48
N VAL A 86 13.85 13.01 -23.85
CA VAL A 86 14.86 13.05 -22.79
C VAL A 86 16.27 12.85 -23.35
N SER A 87 16.45 11.89 -24.28
CA SER A 87 17.78 11.46 -24.71
C SER A 87 18.41 12.29 -25.82
N GLY A 88 17.59 12.98 -26.63
CA GLY A 88 18.02 13.67 -27.85
C GLY A 88 18.59 12.73 -28.92
N LYS A 89 18.34 11.42 -28.83
CA LYS A 89 18.89 10.40 -29.74
C LYS A 89 17.80 9.52 -30.34
N THR A 90 18.14 8.89 -31.46
CA THR A 90 17.50 7.67 -31.97
C THR A 90 18.56 6.57 -32.01
N ARG A 91 18.15 5.30 -31.96
CA ARG A 91 19.07 4.16 -31.94
C ARG A 91 20.14 4.23 -30.84
N GLY A 92 19.82 4.85 -29.70
CA GLY A 92 20.76 5.02 -28.60
C GLY A 92 21.19 3.69 -27.95
N LYS A 93 22.20 3.75 -27.08
CA LYS A 93 22.67 2.58 -26.32
C LYS A 93 21.63 2.16 -25.28
N ALA A 94 21.68 0.87 -24.87
CA ALA A 94 20.94 0.39 -23.72
C ALA A 94 21.88 0.07 -22.55
N TYR A 95 21.60 0.61 -21.37
CA TYR A 95 22.41 0.41 -20.17
C TYR A 95 21.64 -0.34 -19.08
N PRO A 96 22.27 -1.32 -18.39
CA PRO A 96 21.72 -1.93 -17.19
C PRO A 96 21.38 -0.91 -16.10
N ARG A 97 20.24 -1.11 -15.43
CA ARG A 97 19.80 -0.35 -14.25
C ARG A 97 19.46 -1.21 -13.05
N SER A 98 19.14 -2.48 -13.24
CA SER A 98 19.21 -3.49 -12.18
C SER A 98 20.23 -4.57 -12.55
N TYR A 99 20.64 -5.33 -11.54
CA TYR A 99 21.68 -6.35 -11.59
C TYR A 99 21.62 -7.16 -10.29
N SER A 100 22.40 -8.24 -10.18
CA SER A 100 22.52 -9.06 -8.97
C SER A 100 22.90 -8.23 -7.74
N PHE A 101 22.37 -8.61 -6.57
CA PHE A 101 22.63 -7.90 -5.30
C PHE A 101 23.88 -8.39 -4.58
N ASP A 102 24.28 -9.63 -4.82
CA ASP A 102 25.26 -10.38 -4.05
C ASP A 102 26.37 -10.99 -4.92
N VAL A 103 26.09 -11.33 -6.18
CA VAL A 103 27.09 -11.91 -7.09
C VAL A 103 27.74 -10.81 -7.92
N LYS A 104 29.07 -10.71 -7.77
CA LYS A 104 29.91 -9.75 -8.48
C LYS A 104 30.99 -10.47 -9.27
N VAL A 105 31.23 -9.99 -10.47
CA VAL A 105 32.36 -10.38 -11.31
C VAL A 105 33.20 -9.14 -11.58
N GLU A 106 34.51 -9.24 -11.38
CA GLU A 106 35.43 -8.10 -11.51
C GLU A 106 35.02 -6.90 -10.64
N GLY A 107 34.49 -7.20 -9.44
CA GLY A 107 34.01 -6.19 -8.50
C GLY A 107 32.67 -5.54 -8.88
N GLN A 108 32.07 -5.93 -10.01
CA GLN A 108 30.82 -5.37 -10.49
C GLN A 108 29.66 -6.37 -10.44
N PRO A 109 28.45 -5.94 -10.07
CA PRO A 109 27.25 -6.76 -10.14
C PRO A 109 26.98 -7.33 -11.54
N VAL A 110 26.54 -8.58 -11.59
CA VAL A 110 26.19 -9.29 -12.84
C VAL A 110 24.81 -8.89 -13.34
N PHE A 111 24.68 -8.63 -14.64
CA PHE A 111 23.42 -8.34 -15.34
C PHE A 111 22.80 -9.63 -15.89
N ARG A 112 21.51 -9.83 -15.68
CA ARG A 112 20.85 -11.15 -15.81
C ARG A 112 19.48 -11.05 -16.48
N PHE A 113 18.90 -12.20 -16.76
CA PHE A 113 17.50 -12.31 -17.14
C PHE A 113 16.59 -11.53 -16.17
N THR A 114 15.60 -10.82 -16.70
CA THR A 114 14.67 -9.91 -15.99
C THR A 114 15.26 -8.63 -15.42
N ASP A 115 16.58 -8.41 -15.53
CA ASP A 115 17.15 -7.13 -15.12
C ASP A 115 16.74 -6.00 -16.09
N MET A 116 16.51 -4.81 -15.52
CA MET A 116 16.06 -3.63 -16.24
C MET A 116 17.20 -2.97 -17.01
N MET A 117 16.90 -2.45 -18.19
CA MET A 117 17.74 -1.54 -18.97
C MET A 117 17.02 -0.24 -19.27
N ILE A 118 17.80 0.81 -19.50
CA ILE A 118 17.30 2.05 -20.11
C ILE A 118 17.84 2.13 -21.53
N GLN A 119 16.94 2.16 -22.50
CA GLN A 119 17.20 2.20 -23.93
C GLN A 119 17.16 3.63 -24.48
N ASN A 120 17.60 3.77 -25.72
CA ASN A 120 17.78 5.03 -26.41
C ASN A 120 18.54 6.07 -25.56
N SER A 121 19.56 5.63 -24.84
CA SER A 121 20.16 6.46 -23.80
C SER A 121 21.15 7.48 -24.38
N GLY A 122 20.78 8.75 -24.29
CA GLY A 122 21.66 9.86 -23.91
C GLY A 122 21.74 9.95 -22.38
N SER A 123 22.47 10.89 -21.80
CA SER A 123 22.33 11.21 -20.38
C SER A 123 21.36 12.38 -20.29
N PRO A 124 20.07 12.19 -19.93
CA PRO A 124 19.40 11.00 -19.37
C PRO A 124 18.75 10.08 -20.44
N GLY A 125 18.42 8.84 -20.06
CA GLY A 125 17.86 7.84 -21.00
C GLY A 125 16.34 7.88 -21.13
N ASN A 126 15.81 7.40 -22.26
CA ASN A 126 14.43 7.70 -22.69
C ASN A 126 13.40 6.62 -22.33
N ALA A 127 13.75 5.33 -22.48
CA ALA A 127 12.77 4.25 -22.41
C ALA A 127 13.23 3.07 -21.54
N PRO A 128 12.50 2.69 -20.48
CA PRO A 128 12.81 1.51 -19.68
C PRO A 128 12.34 0.23 -20.38
N GLY A 129 13.21 -0.78 -20.38
CA GLY A 129 12.92 -2.13 -20.87
C GLY A 129 13.44 -3.19 -19.91
N ILE A 130 12.92 -4.40 -20.02
CA ILE A 130 13.39 -5.56 -19.24
C ILE A 130 14.18 -6.48 -20.16
N GLU A 131 15.28 -7.05 -19.67
CA GLU A 131 15.99 -8.11 -20.37
C GLU A 131 15.16 -9.38 -20.35
N SER A 132 14.95 -9.95 -21.54
CA SER A 132 14.28 -11.22 -21.75
C SER A 132 15.15 -12.15 -22.59
N GLN A 133 15.57 -13.26 -21.98
CA GLN A 133 16.28 -14.36 -22.61
C GLN A 133 15.74 -15.69 -22.06
N PRO A 134 16.03 -16.84 -22.70
CA PRO A 134 15.71 -18.12 -22.10
C PRO A 134 16.37 -18.25 -20.72
N ASN A 135 15.55 -18.54 -19.70
CA ASN A 135 16.03 -18.81 -18.36
C ASN A 135 16.25 -20.32 -18.19
N THR A 136 17.40 -20.80 -18.64
CA THR A 136 17.78 -22.19 -18.46
C THR A 136 18.19 -22.38 -17.00
N VAL A 137 17.36 -23.04 -16.19
CA VAL A 137 17.71 -23.41 -14.82
C VAL A 137 18.96 -24.29 -14.89
N ALA A 138 20.09 -23.79 -14.39
CA ALA A 138 21.25 -24.62 -14.09
C ALA A 138 20.90 -25.49 -12.88
N ALA A 139 20.13 -26.53 -13.15
CA ALA A 139 20.30 -27.78 -12.47
C ALA A 139 20.65 -28.77 -13.60
N ALA A 140 21.50 -29.75 -13.31
CA ALA A 140 21.79 -30.85 -14.22
C ALA A 140 20.54 -31.76 -14.33
N THR A 141 19.41 -31.17 -14.74
CA THR A 141 18.08 -31.75 -14.63
C THR A 141 17.39 -31.66 -15.97
N ASP A 142 16.93 -32.79 -16.47
CA ASP A 142 16.20 -32.85 -17.73
C ASP A 142 14.74 -32.49 -17.47
N ALA A 143 14.37 -31.26 -17.82
CA ALA A 143 13.01 -30.74 -17.63
C ALA A 143 11.92 -31.53 -18.38
N SER A 144 12.29 -32.44 -19.30
CA SER A 144 11.34 -33.28 -20.04
C SER A 144 10.96 -34.58 -19.34
N LYS A 145 11.74 -35.03 -18.34
CA LYS A 145 11.52 -36.27 -17.60
C LYS A 145 10.42 -36.20 -16.54
N PRO A 146 10.38 -35.18 -15.66
CA PRO A 146 9.45 -35.22 -14.56
C PRO A 146 8.02 -35.02 -14.99
N GLU A 147 7.16 -35.84 -14.41
CA GLU A 147 5.72 -35.71 -14.55
C GLU A 147 5.11 -35.34 -13.20
N LEU A 148 4.26 -34.32 -13.19
CA LEU A 148 3.53 -33.97 -12.00
C LEU A 148 2.52 -35.07 -11.68
N VAL A 149 2.49 -35.50 -10.42
CA VAL A 149 1.45 -36.40 -9.87
C VAL A 149 0.40 -35.59 -9.14
N GLU A 150 0.82 -34.68 -8.25
CA GLU A 150 -0.08 -33.96 -7.36
C GLU A 150 0.52 -32.63 -6.92
N MET A 151 -0.31 -31.59 -6.86
CA MET A 151 -0.07 -30.40 -6.04
C MET A 151 -1.22 -30.27 -5.03
N ARG A 152 -0.90 -30.05 -3.76
CA ARG A 152 -1.90 -29.93 -2.69
C ARG A 152 -1.53 -28.85 -1.69
N TRP A 153 -2.49 -27.98 -1.39
CA TRP A 153 -2.38 -27.03 -0.30
C TRP A 153 -2.67 -27.69 1.04
N SER A 154 -1.91 -27.34 2.08
CA SER A 154 -2.10 -27.87 3.43
C SER A 154 -3.41 -27.42 4.09
N ARG A 155 -4.02 -26.34 3.59
CA ARG A 155 -5.35 -25.85 3.99
C ARG A 155 -5.93 -24.96 2.90
N GLU A 156 -7.24 -24.77 2.94
CA GLU A 156 -7.99 -24.09 1.89
C GLU A 156 -8.37 -22.66 2.28
N GLN A 157 -8.82 -22.45 3.53
CA GLN A 157 -9.29 -21.14 3.99
C GLN A 157 -8.14 -20.27 4.50
N LEU A 158 -7.98 -19.10 3.87
CA LEU A 158 -6.91 -18.17 4.17
C LEU A 158 -7.42 -16.73 4.30
N CYS A 159 -6.69 -15.93 5.07
CA CYS A 159 -6.70 -14.47 4.92
C CYS A 159 -5.36 -14.02 4.31
N CYS A 160 -5.32 -12.85 3.68
CA CYS A 160 -4.05 -12.32 3.16
C CYS A 160 -3.00 -12.18 4.27
N GLY A 161 -1.78 -12.67 4.02
CA GLY A 161 -0.66 -12.69 4.94
C GLY A 161 -0.59 -13.95 5.82
N ASP A 162 -1.46 -14.92 5.58
CA ASP A 162 -1.42 -16.23 6.21
C ASP A 162 -0.34 -17.13 5.58
N PRO A 163 0.44 -17.90 6.36
CA PRO A 163 1.29 -18.94 5.82
C PRO A 163 0.46 -20.15 5.39
N VAL A 164 0.79 -20.75 4.26
CA VAL A 164 0.21 -22.02 3.77
C VAL A 164 1.28 -22.82 3.06
N LYS A 165 1.28 -24.14 3.23
CA LYS A 165 2.24 -25.01 2.56
C LYS A 165 1.64 -25.57 1.27
N LEU A 166 2.44 -25.62 0.22
CA LEU A 166 2.14 -26.37 -1.00
C LEU A 166 3.06 -27.58 -1.05
N SER A 167 2.47 -28.76 -1.06
CA SER A 167 3.19 -30.01 -1.30
C SER A 167 3.06 -30.38 -2.78
N VAL A 168 4.16 -30.80 -3.38
CA VAL A 168 4.27 -31.20 -4.78
C VAL A 168 4.84 -32.61 -4.84
N LYS A 169 4.21 -33.49 -5.62
CA LYS A 169 4.69 -34.84 -5.92
C LYS A 169 4.88 -35.00 -7.41
N THR A 170 5.99 -35.60 -7.80
CA THR A 170 6.35 -35.91 -9.18
C THR A 170 6.69 -37.39 -9.34
N ARG A 171 7.01 -37.78 -10.58
CA ARG A 171 7.75 -38.98 -10.91
C ARG A 171 8.93 -38.59 -11.79
N ASN A 172 10.05 -39.30 -11.66
CA ASN A 172 11.26 -39.12 -12.50
C ASN A 172 11.86 -37.71 -12.41
N ALA A 173 11.67 -37.01 -11.30
CA ALA A 173 12.36 -35.76 -11.06
C ALA A 173 13.82 -36.01 -10.71
N ASP A 174 14.69 -35.17 -11.27
CA ASP A 174 16.07 -35.13 -10.84
C ASP A 174 16.15 -34.41 -9.48
N ASP A 175 17.08 -34.81 -8.61
CA ASP A 175 17.21 -34.20 -7.29
C ASP A 175 17.59 -32.71 -7.40
N CYS A 176 17.07 -31.89 -6.49
CA CYS A 176 17.22 -30.43 -6.50
C CYS A 176 16.58 -29.72 -7.71
N GLN A 177 15.69 -30.37 -8.45
CA GLN A 177 14.98 -29.72 -9.56
C GLN A 177 13.92 -28.74 -9.07
N ASP A 178 13.89 -27.53 -9.64
CA ASP A 178 12.87 -26.53 -9.33
C ASP A 178 11.66 -26.63 -10.27
N ILE A 179 10.45 -26.63 -9.70
CA ILE A 179 9.19 -26.41 -10.42
C ILE A 179 8.69 -24.99 -10.18
N GLN A 180 8.41 -24.25 -11.26
CA GLN A 180 7.74 -22.96 -11.14
C GLN A 180 6.24 -23.15 -10.95
N VAL A 181 5.75 -22.73 -9.79
CA VAL A 181 4.32 -22.72 -9.46
C VAL A 181 3.81 -21.29 -9.43
N ARG A 182 2.63 -21.08 -10.01
CA ARG A 182 1.87 -19.85 -9.91
C ARG A 182 0.62 -20.06 -9.07
N VAL A 183 0.21 -19.05 -8.33
CA VAL A 183 -1.10 -19.00 -7.70
C VAL A 183 -2.00 -18.18 -8.60
N GLU A 184 -3.09 -18.77 -9.11
CA GLU A 184 -4.01 -18.11 -10.03
C GLU A 184 -5.42 -18.07 -9.42
N ARG A 185 -6.06 -16.90 -9.43
CA ARG A 185 -7.48 -16.77 -9.02
C ARG A 185 -8.42 -17.25 -10.12
N THR A 186 -9.59 -17.74 -9.75
CA THR A 186 -10.55 -18.36 -10.70
C THR A 186 -11.89 -17.62 -10.83
N ASN A 187 -12.12 -16.52 -10.11
CA ASN A 187 -13.43 -15.85 -9.99
C ASN A 187 -13.80 -14.78 -11.04
N LEU A 188 -12.96 -14.46 -12.02
CA LEU A 188 -13.21 -13.34 -12.96
C LEU A 188 -13.38 -13.77 -14.43
N GLY A 189 -13.85 -15.00 -14.67
CA GLY A 189 -14.00 -15.58 -16.02
C GLY A 189 -12.67 -15.87 -16.74
N GLN A 190 -11.59 -15.17 -16.38
CA GLN A 190 -10.21 -15.44 -16.79
C GLN A 190 -9.35 -15.68 -15.56
N ARG A 191 -8.51 -16.73 -15.61
CA ARG A 191 -7.50 -16.97 -14.59
C ARG A 191 -6.48 -15.83 -14.59
N ARG A 192 -6.17 -15.30 -13.41
CA ARG A 192 -5.20 -14.21 -13.26
C ARG A 192 -4.16 -14.58 -12.21
N PRO A 193 -2.86 -14.40 -12.52
CA PRO A 193 -1.81 -14.69 -11.56
C PRO A 193 -1.89 -13.73 -10.38
N MET A 194 -1.78 -14.29 -9.17
CA MET A 194 -1.63 -13.57 -7.90
C MET A 194 -0.18 -13.56 -7.45
N ASP A 195 0.52 -14.69 -7.66
CA ASP A 195 1.89 -14.90 -7.23
C ASP A 195 2.58 -16.01 -8.04
N ALA A 196 3.90 -16.08 -7.96
CA ALA A 196 4.72 -17.16 -8.48
C ALA A 196 5.92 -17.42 -7.56
N PHE A 197 6.28 -18.68 -7.38
CA PHE A 197 7.43 -19.11 -6.60
C PHE A 197 7.93 -20.48 -7.06
N PRO A 198 9.24 -20.75 -6.89
CA PRO A 198 9.78 -22.08 -7.13
C PRO A 198 9.40 -23.06 -6.01
N VAL A 199 9.28 -24.33 -6.34
CA VAL A 199 9.29 -25.46 -5.41
C VAL A 199 10.47 -26.35 -5.78
N THR A 200 11.44 -26.45 -4.87
CA THR A 200 12.60 -27.33 -5.06
C THR A 200 12.21 -28.76 -4.67
N LEU A 201 12.44 -29.69 -5.59
CA LEU A 201 12.23 -31.12 -5.38
C LEU A 201 13.43 -31.76 -4.69
N ARG A 202 13.14 -32.71 -3.81
CA ARG A 202 14.06 -33.62 -3.14
C ARG A 202 13.62 -35.03 -3.49
N GLY A 203 14.31 -35.67 -4.43
CA GLY A 203 13.77 -36.80 -5.19
C GLY A 203 12.45 -36.41 -5.88
N ASP A 204 11.39 -37.20 -5.67
CA ASP A 204 10.08 -37.02 -6.31
C ASP A 204 9.06 -36.17 -5.51
N ALA A 205 9.53 -35.41 -4.51
CA ALA A 205 8.66 -34.58 -3.69
C ALA A 205 9.28 -33.22 -3.37
N GLY A 206 8.45 -32.19 -3.24
CA GLY A 206 8.85 -30.86 -2.79
C GLY A 206 7.80 -30.24 -1.90
N GLU A 207 8.23 -29.34 -1.02
CA GLU A 207 7.33 -28.54 -0.18
C GLU A 207 7.84 -27.12 -0.10
N VAL A 208 6.92 -26.15 -0.19
CA VAL A 208 7.24 -24.74 0.04
C VAL A 208 6.20 -24.12 0.95
N GLU A 209 6.65 -23.27 1.88
CA GLU A 209 5.76 -22.38 2.62
C GLU A 209 5.59 -21.07 1.85
N TRP A 210 4.35 -20.72 1.56
CA TRP A 210 3.97 -19.49 0.91
C TRP A 210 3.23 -18.56 1.88
N ILE A 211 3.70 -17.30 1.98
CA ILE A 211 2.97 -16.26 2.70
C ILE A 211 1.96 -15.64 1.74
N SER A 212 0.70 -15.95 1.96
CA SER A 212 -0.39 -15.61 1.05
C SER A 212 -0.47 -14.10 0.80
N ARG A 213 -0.71 -13.71 -0.45
CA ARG A 213 -0.83 -12.29 -0.81
C ARG A 213 -1.87 -12.03 -1.88
N TRP A 214 -2.57 -10.91 -1.72
CA TRP A 214 -3.56 -10.38 -2.64
C TRP A 214 -3.22 -8.93 -2.99
N ARG A 215 -3.19 -8.60 -4.29
CA ARG A 215 -2.84 -7.25 -4.80
C ARG A 215 -3.94 -6.57 -5.62
N HIS A 216 -5.16 -7.13 -5.67
CA HIS A 216 -6.23 -6.59 -6.53
C HIS A 216 -7.40 -5.99 -5.73
N LEU A 217 -8.47 -5.59 -6.44
CA LEU A 217 -9.67 -4.97 -5.87
C LEU A 217 -10.30 -5.82 -4.75
N TYR A 218 -10.92 -5.15 -3.79
CA TYR A 218 -11.58 -5.81 -2.67
C TYR A 218 -12.66 -6.78 -3.15
N THR A 219 -12.64 -7.99 -2.60
CA THR A 219 -13.64 -9.05 -2.84
C THR A 219 -13.79 -9.84 -1.55
N VAL A 220 -15.03 -10.23 -1.21
CA VAL A 220 -15.31 -10.94 0.04
C VAL A 220 -14.69 -12.34 0.03
N THR A 221 -14.79 -13.02 -1.12
CA THR A 221 -14.17 -14.33 -1.35
C THR A 221 -13.36 -14.33 -2.64
N ILE A 222 -12.19 -14.95 -2.62
CA ILE A 222 -11.35 -15.14 -3.81
C ILE A 222 -10.92 -16.60 -3.87
N PRO A 223 -11.51 -17.41 -4.76
CA PRO A 223 -11.01 -18.74 -5.05
C PRO A 223 -9.70 -18.65 -5.85
N ALA A 224 -8.73 -19.48 -5.50
CA ALA A 224 -7.44 -19.59 -6.19
C ALA A 224 -6.94 -21.03 -6.22
N VAL A 225 -6.06 -21.35 -7.15
CA VAL A 225 -5.42 -22.67 -7.28
C VAL A 225 -3.92 -22.50 -7.50
N ALA A 226 -3.14 -23.51 -7.11
CA ALA A 226 -1.75 -23.60 -7.56
C ALA A 226 -1.77 -24.11 -9.00
N VAL A 227 -0.88 -23.59 -9.84
CA VAL A 227 -0.83 -23.88 -11.26
C VAL A 227 0.62 -24.06 -11.68
N GLN A 228 0.89 -25.15 -12.39
CA GLN A 228 2.15 -25.36 -13.09
C GLN A 228 1.86 -25.50 -14.60
N ARG A 229 2.80 -25.06 -15.44
CA ARG A 229 2.67 -25.11 -16.91
C ARG A 229 3.92 -25.69 -17.58
N THR A 230 4.79 -26.33 -16.80
CA THR A 230 6.12 -26.76 -17.23
C THR A 230 6.20 -28.27 -17.41
N LEU A 231 5.58 -29.03 -16.51
CA LEU A 231 5.62 -30.48 -16.49
C LEU A 231 4.38 -31.10 -17.12
N LYS A 232 4.52 -32.33 -17.62
CA LYS A 232 3.40 -33.20 -17.97
C LYS A 232 2.58 -33.55 -16.73
N GLY A 233 1.35 -34.01 -16.93
CA GLY A 233 0.42 -34.38 -15.84
C GLY A 233 -0.58 -33.27 -15.50
N PRO A 234 -1.17 -33.30 -14.29
CA PRO A 234 -2.13 -32.29 -13.87
C PRO A 234 -1.53 -30.89 -13.90
N SER A 235 -2.35 -29.92 -14.26
CA SER A 235 -1.94 -28.53 -14.34
C SER A 235 -2.17 -27.77 -13.04
N ASP A 236 -3.15 -28.20 -12.24
CA ASP A 236 -3.68 -27.47 -11.10
C ASP A 236 -3.55 -28.28 -9.81
N SER A 237 -3.58 -27.59 -8.68
CA SER A 237 -3.72 -28.26 -7.38
C SER A 237 -5.06 -28.97 -7.26
N VAL A 238 -5.03 -30.11 -6.57
CA VAL A 238 -6.22 -30.95 -6.32
C VAL A 238 -7.26 -30.26 -5.46
N ASN A 239 -6.83 -29.35 -4.58
CA ASN A 239 -7.70 -28.49 -3.79
C ASN A 239 -7.47 -27.02 -4.12
N ALA A 240 -8.51 -26.22 -3.93
CA ALA A 240 -8.49 -24.78 -4.11
C ALA A 240 -8.25 -24.06 -2.78
N LEU A 241 -7.73 -22.85 -2.87
CA LEU A 241 -7.71 -21.89 -1.79
C LEU A 241 -8.95 -21.01 -1.87
N GLU A 242 -9.47 -20.60 -0.72
CA GLU A 242 -10.50 -19.57 -0.59
C GLU A 242 -9.97 -18.47 0.34
N PHE A 243 -9.62 -17.32 -0.24
CA PHE A 243 -9.27 -16.15 0.54
C PHE A 243 -10.53 -15.46 1.03
N ARG A 244 -10.57 -15.12 2.31
CA ARG A 244 -11.72 -14.45 2.95
C ARG A 244 -11.35 -13.03 3.40
N ASN A 245 -12.24 -12.09 3.09
CA ASN A 245 -12.23 -10.73 3.61
C ASN A 245 -13.58 -10.45 4.29
N PRO A 246 -13.63 -9.49 5.24
CA PRO A 246 -14.85 -9.17 5.96
C PRO A 246 -16.02 -8.88 5.01
N LYS A 247 -17.25 -9.15 5.43
CA LYS A 247 -18.39 -8.66 4.65
C LYS A 247 -18.49 -7.14 4.79
N ASN A 248 -19.12 -6.48 3.82
CA ASN A 248 -19.49 -5.09 4.02
C ASN A 248 -20.42 -5.00 5.24
N LEU A 249 -20.18 -4.03 6.10
CA LEU A 249 -21.07 -3.64 7.19
C LEU A 249 -21.83 -2.41 6.71
N LYS A 250 -23.17 -2.53 6.61
CA LYS A 250 -24.03 -1.37 6.34
C LYS A 250 -23.80 -0.30 7.42
N SER A 251 -23.93 0.96 7.03
CA SER A 251 -23.78 2.10 7.93
C SER A 251 -24.69 1.94 9.16
N GLN A 252 -24.11 2.08 10.34
CA GLN A 252 -24.81 2.08 11.64
C GLN A 252 -24.46 3.37 12.37
N THR A 253 -25.47 4.04 12.92
CA THR A 253 -25.23 5.22 13.76
C THR A 253 -24.87 4.77 15.16
N ILE A 254 -23.68 5.15 15.61
CA ILE A 254 -23.21 5.00 16.98
C ILE A 254 -23.44 6.31 17.70
N THR A 255 -24.03 6.24 18.89
CA THR A 255 -24.24 7.38 19.78
C THR A 255 -23.78 7.03 21.18
N GLY A 256 -23.35 8.03 21.94
CA GLY A 256 -23.00 7.86 23.34
C GLY A 256 -22.77 9.22 24.01
N THR A 257 -22.48 9.17 25.30
CA THR A 257 -22.13 10.34 26.10
C THR A 257 -20.81 10.06 26.78
N ARG A 258 -19.88 11.00 26.71
CA ARG A 258 -18.68 11.01 27.55
C ARG A 258 -18.98 11.75 28.82
N VAL A 259 -18.35 11.33 29.91
CA VAL A 259 -18.39 12.00 31.20
C VAL A 259 -16.96 12.05 31.70
N ALA A 260 -16.48 13.22 32.09
CA ALA A 260 -15.15 13.42 32.61
C ALA A 260 -15.11 14.52 33.68
N PRO A 261 -14.30 14.36 34.73
CA PRO A 261 -14.04 15.44 35.68
C PRO A 261 -13.27 16.57 34.99
N ILE A 262 -13.59 17.81 35.36
CA ILE A 262 -12.71 18.96 35.09
C ILE A 262 -11.62 19.00 36.16
N TYR A 263 -10.43 19.48 35.80
CA TYR A 263 -9.31 19.61 36.71
C TYR A 263 -8.93 21.06 36.91
N ILE A 264 -8.57 21.39 38.15
CA ILE A 264 -8.00 22.67 38.54
C ILE A 264 -6.59 22.46 39.06
N GLU A 265 -5.72 23.44 38.85
CA GLU A 265 -4.37 23.43 39.40
C GLU A 265 -4.42 23.84 40.87
N ASP A 266 -4.04 22.93 41.75
CA ASP A 266 -3.74 23.23 43.14
C ASP A 266 -2.50 24.13 43.21
N GLN A 267 -2.72 25.41 43.49
CA GLN A 267 -1.68 26.43 43.54
C GLN A 267 -0.61 26.14 44.60
N ALA A 268 -0.89 25.33 45.62
CA ALA A 268 0.07 24.99 46.65
C ALA A 268 1.06 23.90 46.19
N THR A 269 0.59 22.96 45.36
CA THR A 269 1.36 21.77 44.96
C THR A 269 1.72 21.76 43.47
N GLY A 270 1.17 22.66 42.67
CA GLY A 270 1.24 22.65 41.20
C GLY A 270 0.57 21.43 40.56
N SER A 271 -0.19 20.65 41.34
CA SER A 271 -0.81 19.41 40.89
C SER A 271 -2.22 19.65 40.35
N TRP A 272 -2.61 18.90 39.32
CA TRP A 272 -3.97 18.97 38.77
C TRP A 272 -4.90 18.03 39.55
N ILE A 273 -5.86 18.61 40.27
CA ILE A 273 -6.84 17.87 41.08
C ILE A 273 -8.26 18.03 40.51
N PRO A 274 -9.16 17.05 40.69
CA PRO A 274 -10.54 17.17 40.23
C PRO A 274 -11.23 18.39 40.86
N ALA A 275 -11.96 19.15 40.05
CA ALA A 275 -12.70 20.35 40.47
C ALA A 275 -13.95 20.02 41.31
N GLY A 276 -14.27 18.74 41.50
CA GLY A 276 -15.43 18.29 42.27
C GLY A 276 -16.73 18.18 41.46
N TYR A 277 -16.67 18.32 40.14
CA TYR A 277 -17.80 18.10 39.24
C TYR A 277 -17.32 17.52 37.90
N ASP A 278 -18.24 16.81 37.26
CA ASP A 278 -18.03 16.23 35.93
C ASP A 278 -18.73 17.08 34.87
N ILE A 279 -18.17 17.04 33.66
CA ILE A 279 -18.85 17.50 32.46
C ILE A 279 -19.12 16.32 31.54
N ASP A 280 -20.25 16.40 30.86
CA ASP A 280 -20.64 15.42 29.88
C ASP A 280 -20.83 16.04 28.50
N TRP A 281 -20.57 15.26 27.45
CA TRP A 281 -20.86 15.67 26.09
C TRP A 281 -21.30 14.49 25.22
N PRO A 282 -22.30 14.70 24.35
CA PRO A 282 -22.74 13.67 23.43
C PRO A 282 -21.74 13.51 22.27
N TYR A 283 -21.55 12.28 21.82
CA TYR A 283 -20.87 11.99 20.56
C TYR A 283 -21.73 11.09 19.69
N ALA A 284 -21.55 11.22 18.37
CA ALA A 284 -22.23 10.34 17.43
C ALA A 284 -21.55 10.30 16.06
N TYR A 285 -21.52 9.13 15.44
CA TYR A 285 -20.96 8.94 14.10
C TYR A 285 -21.57 7.71 13.42
N ASP A 286 -21.57 7.72 12.11
CA ASP A 286 -21.89 6.55 11.31
C ASP A 286 -20.64 5.70 11.15
N PHE A 287 -20.75 4.42 11.51
CA PHE A 287 -19.72 3.42 11.30
C PHE A 287 -20.11 2.49 10.15
N GLU A 288 -19.25 2.37 9.14
CA GLU A 288 -19.46 1.52 7.96
C GLU A 288 -18.17 0.78 7.60
N VAL A 289 -18.29 -0.47 7.14
CA VAL A 289 -17.19 -1.18 6.49
C VAL A 289 -17.60 -1.45 5.04
N SER A 290 -16.87 -0.88 4.10
CA SER A 290 -17.23 -1.01 2.69
C SER A 290 -16.01 -1.04 1.79
N LEU A 291 -15.97 -2.05 0.92
CA LEU A 291 -14.88 -2.27 -0.04
C LEU A 291 -13.50 -2.28 0.63
N GLY A 292 -13.41 -2.93 1.80
CA GLY A 292 -12.16 -3.07 2.55
C GLY A 292 -11.68 -1.80 3.25
N ARG A 293 -12.55 -0.80 3.38
CA ARG A 293 -12.29 0.45 4.13
C ARG A 293 -13.26 0.56 5.29
N VAL A 294 -12.77 1.17 6.37
CA VAL A 294 -13.58 1.53 7.53
C VAL A 294 -13.89 3.01 7.43
N TYR A 295 -15.16 3.37 7.48
CA TYR A 295 -15.62 4.75 7.46
C TYR A 295 -16.24 5.10 8.81
N VAL A 296 -15.77 6.20 9.37
CA VAL A 296 -16.35 6.91 10.49
C VAL A 296 -16.80 8.26 9.94
N ARG A 297 -18.11 8.51 9.91
CA ARG A 297 -18.64 9.77 9.38
C ARG A 297 -19.39 10.51 10.47
N ARG A 298 -18.95 11.71 10.79
CA ARG A 298 -19.68 12.60 11.70
C ARG A 298 -20.51 13.56 10.85
N LYS A 299 -21.83 13.48 10.99
CA LYS A 299 -22.75 14.47 10.43
C LYS A 299 -22.73 15.72 11.32
N LEU A 300 -22.59 16.88 10.69
CA LEU A 300 -22.56 18.19 11.32
C LEU A 300 -23.81 18.94 10.90
N ASP A 301 -24.77 19.03 11.82
CA ASP A 301 -26.01 19.76 11.66
C ASP A 301 -25.86 21.15 12.25
N PHE A 302 -25.84 22.17 11.40
CA PHE A 302 -25.54 23.53 11.84
C PHE A 302 -26.81 24.28 12.19
N VAL A 303 -26.97 24.62 13.47
CA VAL A 303 -28.04 25.48 13.96
C VAL A 303 -27.53 26.92 14.04
N ARG A 304 -28.31 27.87 13.52
CA ARG A 304 -27.91 29.28 13.49
C ARG A 304 -28.13 29.91 14.86
N GLY A 305 -27.05 30.42 15.45
CA GLY A 305 -27.14 31.36 16.57
C GLY A 305 -27.53 32.76 16.11
N PRO A 306 -27.66 33.72 17.05
CA PRO A 306 -28.08 35.08 16.74
C PRO A 306 -27.18 35.75 15.70
N GLY A 307 -27.80 36.33 14.66
CA GLY A 307 -27.08 37.05 13.59
C GLY A 307 -26.28 36.18 12.61
N VAL A 308 -26.38 34.84 12.69
CA VAL A 308 -25.61 33.94 11.83
C VAL A 308 -26.37 33.56 10.57
N ALA A 309 -25.76 33.84 9.41
CA ALA A 309 -26.24 33.36 8.12
C ALA A 309 -26.08 31.84 7.96
N SER A 310 -26.77 31.24 6.98
CA SER A 310 -26.55 29.83 6.64
C SER A 310 -25.11 29.59 6.19
N VAL A 311 -24.57 28.40 6.46
CA VAL A 311 -23.20 28.03 6.04
C VAL A 311 -23.15 27.84 4.52
N PRO A 312 -22.47 28.71 3.75
CA PRO A 312 -22.40 28.54 2.31
C PRO A 312 -21.49 27.35 1.95
N PRO A 313 -21.70 26.69 0.80
CA PRO A 313 -20.92 25.51 0.41
C PRO A 313 -19.40 25.71 0.36
N ARG A 314 -18.94 26.93 0.02
CA ARG A 314 -17.51 27.27 0.02
C ARG A 314 -16.92 27.26 1.43
N LEU A 315 -17.63 27.81 2.40
CA LEU A 315 -17.21 27.85 3.80
C LEU A 315 -17.17 26.44 4.39
N TRP A 316 -18.21 25.65 4.13
CA TRP A 316 -18.25 24.25 4.54
C TRP A 316 -17.08 23.44 3.98
N ARG A 317 -16.80 23.53 2.66
CA ARG A 317 -15.65 22.84 2.06
C ARG A 317 -14.32 23.19 2.74
N ARG A 318 -14.14 24.45 3.14
CA ARG A 318 -12.93 24.88 3.87
C ARG A 318 -12.85 24.22 5.25
N TRP A 319 -13.93 24.24 6.04
CA TRP A 319 -13.96 23.62 7.37
C TRP A 319 -13.75 22.12 7.30
N ARG A 320 -14.44 21.46 6.36
CA ARG A 320 -14.26 20.03 6.09
C ARG A 320 -12.80 19.70 5.75
N ALA A 321 -12.16 20.48 4.89
CA ALA A 321 -10.76 20.25 4.53
C ALA A 321 -9.81 20.40 5.73
N GLN A 322 -10.05 21.37 6.63
CA GLN A 322 -9.26 21.55 7.85
C GLN A 322 -9.37 20.32 8.78
N ILE A 323 -10.58 19.82 8.99
CA ILE A 323 -10.85 18.66 9.84
C ILE A 323 -10.23 17.39 9.23
N GLU A 324 -10.54 17.12 7.96
CA GLU A 324 -10.10 15.89 7.28
C GLU A 324 -8.59 15.88 7.05
N ALA A 325 -7.92 17.03 6.93
CA ALA A 325 -6.46 17.09 6.86
C ALA A 325 -5.77 16.52 8.12
N ILE A 326 -6.40 16.64 9.28
CA ILE A 326 -5.89 16.15 10.56
C ILE A 326 -6.35 14.72 10.82
N TRP A 327 -7.64 14.43 10.67
CA TRP A 327 -8.22 13.14 11.08
C TRP A 327 -8.19 12.04 10.01
N ASP A 328 -8.38 12.40 8.74
CA ASP A 328 -8.62 11.41 7.70
C ASP A 328 -7.32 10.71 7.27
N HIS A 329 -7.44 9.41 6.96
CA HIS A 329 -6.41 8.62 6.29
C HIS A 329 -5.04 8.58 7.01
N LYS A 330 -5.04 8.69 8.35
CA LYS A 330 -3.83 8.59 9.19
C LYS A 330 -3.49 7.16 9.63
N PHE A 331 -4.49 6.29 9.69
CA PHE A 331 -4.37 4.96 10.27
C PHE A 331 -4.93 3.86 9.38
N TYR A 332 -4.39 2.67 9.60
CA TYR A 332 -4.91 1.41 9.11
C TYR A 332 -5.17 0.45 10.26
N PHE A 333 -6.20 -0.38 10.14
CA PHE A 333 -6.33 -1.58 10.96
C PHE A 333 -5.66 -2.74 10.24
N HIS A 334 -4.57 -3.26 10.80
CA HIS A 334 -3.79 -4.33 10.21
C HIS A 334 -3.96 -5.61 11.03
N ARG A 335 -4.24 -6.74 10.38
CA ARG A 335 -4.25 -8.06 11.04
C ARG A 335 -2.95 -8.29 11.82
N LYS A 336 -3.04 -8.63 13.11
CA LYS A 336 -1.87 -8.97 13.94
C LYS A 336 -1.16 -10.21 13.43
N ASN A 337 -1.92 -11.17 12.88
CA ASN A 337 -1.41 -12.46 12.40
C ASN A 337 -0.82 -12.42 10.98
N CYS A 338 -0.81 -11.25 10.32
CA CYS A 338 -0.21 -11.10 9.00
C CYS A 338 1.31 -11.30 9.04
N LYS A 339 1.81 -12.34 8.38
CA LYS A 339 3.24 -12.71 8.33
C LYS A 339 4.04 -11.94 7.26
N ARG A 340 3.42 -11.02 6.53
CA ARG A 340 4.11 -10.12 5.57
C ARG A 340 5.01 -9.07 6.25
N GLY A 341 4.95 -8.97 7.57
CA GLY A 341 5.81 -8.11 8.38
C GLY A 341 5.61 -6.60 8.13
N LYS A 342 6.63 -5.80 8.47
CA LYS A 342 6.60 -4.33 8.31
C LYS A 342 6.49 -3.87 6.86
N LYS A 343 6.89 -4.72 5.90
CA LYS A 343 6.84 -4.45 4.44
C LYS A 343 5.47 -4.71 3.82
N CYS A 344 4.43 -4.94 4.61
CA CYS A 344 3.08 -5.19 4.11
C CYS A 344 2.50 -3.95 3.40
N ASP A 345 2.31 -4.08 2.08
CA ASP A 345 1.83 -3.04 1.16
C ASP A 345 0.32 -3.14 0.83
N CYS A 346 -0.44 -3.95 1.58
CA CYS A 346 -1.88 -4.20 1.35
C CYS A 346 -2.81 -2.99 1.62
N GLY A 347 -2.26 -1.82 1.92
CA GLY A 347 -2.99 -0.70 2.52
C GLY A 347 -4.02 -0.01 1.65
N VAL A 348 -4.09 -0.27 0.33
CA VAL A 348 -5.04 0.45 -0.55
C VAL A 348 -6.34 -0.33 -0.77
N ASN A 349 -6.28 -1.66 -0.67
CA ASN A 349 -7.32 -2.58 -1.15
C ASN A 349 -8.04 -3.36 -0.04
N GLY A 350 -7.65 -3.18 1.23
CA GLY A 350 -8.35 -3.79 2.36
C GLY A 350 -8.24 -5.31 2.44
N CYS A 351 -7.11 -5.91 2.05
CA CYS A 351 -6.88 -7.37 2.15
C CYS A 351 -6.54 -7.83 3.56
N CYS A 352 -5.56 -7.18 4.17
CA CYS A 352 -5.18 -7.43 5.57
C CYS A 352 -4.92 -6.14 6.33
N LYS A 353 -4.91 -5.01 5.61
CA LYS A 353 -4.70 -3.65 6.10
C LYS A 353 -5.87 -2.80 5.59
N TYR A 354 -6.76 -2.41 6.50
CA TYR A 354 -8.01 -1.72 6.22
C TYR A 354 -7.83 -0.22 6.49
N PRO A 355 -7.94 0.66 5.48
CA PRO A 355 -7.88 2.11 5.68
C PRO A 355 -8.99 2.59 6.60
N LEU A 356 -8.62 3.38 7.61
CA LEU A 356 -9.59 4.15 8.39
C LEU A 356 -9.80 5.50 7.71
N ARG A 357 -11.06 5.80 7.41
CA ARG A 357 -11.51 7.08 6.87
C ARG A 357 -12.37 7.78 7.91
N ILE A 358 -11.98 8.99 8.31
CA ILE A 358 -12.71 9.80 9.29
C ILE A 358 -13.15 11.05 8.56
N LEU A 359 -14.47 11.20 8.36
CA LEU A 359 -15.04 12.19 7.45
C LEU A 359 -16.02 13.10 8.16
N ALA A 360 -15.96 14.40 7.84
CA ALA A 360 -16.94 15.38 8.27
C ALA A 360 -17.97 15.56 7.15
N VAL A 361 -19.24 15.32 7.47
CA VAL A 361 -20.37 15.37 6.51
C VAL A 361 -21.36 16.41 6.98
N GLN A 362 -21.84 17.28 6.10
CA GLN A 362 -22.91 18.21 6.46
C GLN A 362 -24.24 17.47 6.43
N GLY A 363 -25.02 17.53 7.51
CA GLY A 363 -26.31 16.85 7.59
C GLY A 363 -26.79 16.62 9.02
N THR A 364 -28.03 16.14 9.14
CA THR A 364 -28.73 15.95 10.41
C THR A 364 -28.52 14.54 11.00
N GLY A 365 -28.98 14.33 12.24
CA GLY A 365 -29.13 13.00 12.85
C GLY A 365 -28.04 12.59 13.84
N HIS A 366 -27.01 13.41 14.05
CA HIS A 366 -25.93 13.13 15.02
C HIS A 366 -25.89 14.18 16.17
N GLY A 367 -26.91 15.01 16.30
CA GLY A 367 -26.90 16.20 17.14
C GLY A 367 -26.42 17.45 16.40
N SER A 368 -26.69 18.59 17.00
CA SER A 368 -26.49 19.90 16.37
C SER A 368 -25.22 20.60 16.86
N VAL A 369 -24.67 21.44 16.01
CA VAL A 369 -23.59 22.36 16.29
C VAL A 369 -24.14 23.78 16.12
N LYS A 370 -24.23 24.52 17.21
CA LYS A 370 -24.70 25.90 17.24
C LYS A 370 -23.61 26.82 16.70
N LEU A 371 -23.97 27.65 15.73
CA LEU A 371 -23.05 28.58 15.09
C LEU A 371 -23.15 29.98 15.68
N PHE A 372 -22.01 30.64 15.85
CA PHE A 372 -21.89 32.01 16.32
C PHE A 372 -21.19 32.92 15.29
N LEU A 373 -21.57 34.19 15.31
CA LEU A 373 -21.05 35.20 14.40
C LEU A 373 -19.69 35.71 14.88
N GLY A 374 -18.72 35.88 13.99
CA GLY A 374 -17.38 36.36 14.34
C GLY A 374 -16.45 35.22 14.73
N GLY A 375 -15.45 35.50 15.56
CA GLY A 375 -14.48 34.52 16.06
C GLY A 375 -14.42 34.51 17.59
N PRO A 376 -13.93 33.43 18.20
CA PRO A 376 -13.70 33.38 19.65
C PRO A 376 -12.66 34.42 20.07
N LYS A 377 -12.71 34.85 21.32
CA LYS A 377 -11.67 35.68 21.96
C LYS A 377 -11.07 34.94 23.13
N ALA A 378 -9.75 34.96 23.28
CA ALA A 378 -9.07 34.19 24.34
C ALA A 378 -9.61 34.49 25.75
N GLN A 379 -9.96 35.75 26.02
CA GLN A 379 -10.57 36.20 27.29
C GLN A 379 -11.95 35.57 27.62
N ASN A 380 -12.57 34.88 26.67
CA ASN A 380 -13.85 34.20 26.85
C ASN A 380 -13.70 32.70 27.16
N TRP A 381 -12.46 32.21 27.30
CA TRP A 381 -12.24 30.82 27.70
C TRP A 381 -13.03 30.48 28.98
N GLY A 382 -13.63 29.29 29.00
CA GLY A 382 -14.49 28.83 30.09
C GLY A 382 -15.92 29.38 30.08
N LYS A 383 -16.28 30.27 29.14
CA LYS A 383 -17.64 30.81 29.01
C LYS A 383 -18.40 30.12 27.87
N ILE A 384 -19.44 29.38 28.24
CA ILE A 384 -20.40 28.75 27.31
C ILE A 384 -20.91 29.81 26.31
N ASP A 385 -21.09 29.41 25.05
CA ASP A 385 -21.54 30.26 23.92
C ASP A 385 -20.59 31.44 23.54
N LEU A 386 -19.46 31.62 24.23
CA LEU A 386 -18.46 32.67 23.95
C LEU A 386 -17.07 32.13 23.57
N TRP A 387 -16.90 30.80 23.59
CA TRP A 387 -15.69 30.06 23.24
C TRP A 387 -16.02 28.86 22.32
N TRP A 388 -15.02 28.08 21.89
CA TRP A 388 -15.24 26.82 21.17
C TRP A 388 -15.52 25.70 22.17
N TYR A 389 -16.61 24.97 21.93
CA TYR A 389 -16.93 23.71 22.57
C TYR A 389 -17.42 22.72 21.53
N SER A 390 -17.55 21.44 21.93
CA SER A 390 -17.91 20.36 21.02
C SER A 390 -19.15 20.67 20.16
N ASP A 391 -20.13 21.40 20.70
CA ASP A 391 -21.38 21.79 20.05
C ASP A 391 -21.50 23.29 19.72
N THR A 392 -20.47 24.12 19.93
CA THR A 392 -20.52 25.57 19.65
C THR A 392 -19.37 26.04 18.77
N TRP A 393 -19.69 26.53 17.58
CA TRP A 393 -18.71 26.83 16.53
C TRP A 393 -18.83 28.25 16.00
N TRP A 394 -17.70 28.84 15.61
CA TRP A 394 -17.64 30.22 15.10
C TRP A 394 -17.45 30.29 13.58
N THR A 395 -18.19 31.22 12.96
CA THR A 395 -18.20 31.43 11.50
C THR A 395 -16.87 31.99 10.97
N ALA A 396 -16.14 32.76 11.80
CA ALA A 396 -14.78 33.22 11.57
C ALA A 396 -13.79 32.55 12.52
N ILE A 397 -12.52 32.51 12.11
CA ILE A 397 -11.42 32.14 13.01
C ILE A 397 -11.00 33.43 13.72
N GLY A 398 -11.01 33.42 15.05
CA GLY A 398 -10.53 34.52 15.89
C GLY A 398 -9.09 34.26 16.34
N ASP A 399 -8.80 34.46 17.62
CA ASP A 399 -7.48 34.16 18.20
C ASP A 399 -7.17 32.66 18.32
N ALA A 400 -8.14 31.82 17.96
CA ALA A 400 -8.03 30.36 17.96
C ALA A 400 -7.19 29.85 16.77
N GLY A 401 -6.39 28.82 17.03
CA GLY A 401 -5.61 28.13 16.02
C GLY A 401 -6.44 27.52 14.88
N PRO A 402 -5.83 27.23 13.72
CA PRO A 402 -6.53 26.66 12.55
C PRO A 402 -7.05 25.23 12.76
N ASP A 403 -6.54 24.54 13.78
CA ASP A 403 -6.81 23.17 14.20
C ASP A 403 -7.92 23.04 15.25
N VAL A 404 -8.38 24.15 15.85
CA VAL A 404 -9.44 24.13 16.88
C VAL A 404 -10.72 23.45 16.39
N ARG A 405 -11.11 23.65 15.12
CA ARG A 405 -12.26 22.91 14.55
C ARG A 405 -12.05 21.39 14.52
N ALA A 406 -10.82 20.96 14.28
CA ALA A 406 -10.49 19.53 14.28
C ALA A 406 -10.43 18.98 15.71
N HIS A 407 -9.99 19.77 16.69
CA HIS A 407 -10.09 19.45 18.10
C HIS A 407 -11.56 19.22 18.52
N GLU A 408 -12.45 20.20 18.26
CA GLU A 408 -13.88 20.06 18.58
C GLU A 408 -14.55 18.89 17.86
N PHE A 409 -14.14 18.66 16.61
CA PHE A 409 -14.60 17.48 15.87
C PHE A 409 -14.20 16.16 16.56
N GLY A 410 -13.04 16.12 17.24
CA GLY A 410 -12.59 15.00 18.05
C GLY A 410 -13.57 14.65 19.16
N HIS A 411 -14.09 15.65 19.89
CA HIS A 411 -15.12 15.44 20.91
C HIS A 411 -16.41 14.89 20.33
N LEU A 412 -16.84 15.40 19.18
CA LEU A 412 -18.05 14.94 18.48
C LEU A 412 -17.98 13.48 18.01
N ILE A 413 -16.77 12.90 17.93
CA ILE A 413 -16.53 11.47 17.67
C ILE A 413 -16.06 10.70 18.90
N GLY A 414 -16.11 11.31 20.09
CA GLY A 414 -15.93 10.65 21.38
C GLY A 414 -14.53 10.75 21.99
N CYS A 415 -13.67 11.68 21.54
CA CYS A 415 -12.37 11.89 22.17
C CYS A 415 -12.48 12.75 23.44
N TYR A 416 -11.63 12.45 24.42
CA TYR A 416 -11.41 13.27 25.63
C TYR A 416 -10.38 14.35 25.37
N ASP A 417 -10.38 15.39 26.20
CA ASP A 417 -9.28 16.34 26.25
C ASP A 417 -7.99 15.70 26.76
N GLU A 418 -6.87 16.30 26.37
CA GLU A 418 -5.52 15.87 26.75
C GLU A 418 -4.65 17.05 27.21
N TYR A 419 -5.23 18.23 27.44
CA TYR A 419 -4.58 19.31 28.16
C TYR A 419 -4.90 19.25 29.66
N PRO A 420 -4.04 19.76 30.55
CA PRO A 420 -4.14 19.50 31.98
C PRO A 420 -5.48 19.88 32.63
N ALA A 421 -6.06 21.02 32.25
CA ALA A 421 -7.34 21.54 32.76
C ALA A 421 -8.59 20.92 32.10
N GLY A 422 -8.39 20.09 31.07
CA GLY A 422 -9.48 19.63 30.20
C GLY A 422 -10.31 18.50 30.80
N ALA A 423 -11.36 18.14 30.07
CA ALA A 423 -12.21 16.98 30.29
C ALA A 423 -11.46 15.68 29.95
N CYS A 424 -10.41 15.38 30.70
CA CYS A 424 -9.56 14.21 30.48
C CYS A 424 -10.26 12.93 30.93
N GLU A 425 -9.91 11.81 30.28
CA GLU A 425 -10.26 10.50 30.81
C GLU A 425 -9.78 10.38 32.28
N GLY A 426 -10.58 9.77 33.16
CA GLY A 426 -10.32 9.75 34.60
C GLY A 426 -8.96 9.15 35.03
N SER A 427 -8.35 8.32 34.17
CA SER A 427 -6.99 7.80 34.39
C SER A 427 -5.89 8.87 34.22
N ARG A 428 -6.20 9.93 33.46
CA ARG A 428 -5.26 10.96 32.97
C ARG A 428 -4.00 10.39 32.31
N ALA A 429 -4.04 9.16 31.79
CA ALA A 429 -2.86 8.49 31.22
C ALA A 429 -2.24 9.23 30.03
N PHE A 430 -3.02 10.12 29.39
CA PHE A 430 -2.61 10.92 28.24
C PHE A 430 -2.81 12.42 28.45
N ALA A 431 -2.93 12.87 29.72
CA ALA A 431 -2.97 14.28 30.01
C ALA A 431 -1.59 14.91 29.74
N ASP A 432 -1.62 16.15 29.27
CA ASP A 432 -0.46 16.98 28.95
C ASP A 432 0.44 16.42 27.82
N VAL A 433 -0.17 16.00 26.70
CA VAL A 433 0.56 15.62 25.48
C VAL A 433 0.51 16.80 24.48
N PRO A 434 1.51 17.69 24.42
CA PRO A 434 1.36 19.00 23.77
C PRO A 434 1.12 18.92 22.27
N ASP A 435 1.68 17.92 21.59
CA ASP A 435 1.53 17.77 20.13
C ASP A 435 0.21 17.10 19.72
N SER A 436 -0.57 16.61 20.67
CA SER A 436 -1.86 15.95 20.42
C SER A 436 -2.91 16.91 19.90
N ILE A 437 -3.74 16.42 18.96
CA ILE A 437 -4.94 17.14 18.50
C ILE A 437 -5.95 17.40 19.62
N MET A 438 -5.97 16.57 20.66
CA MET A 438 -6.84 16.77 21.82
C MET A 438 -6.19 17.63 22.91
N ASN A 439 -5.04 18.23 22.64
CA ASN A 439 -4.40 19.26 23.47
C ASN A 439 -4.25 20.53 22.61
N SER A 440 -3.02 20.94 22.30
CA SER A 440 -2.69 22.20 21.61
C SER A 440 -1.95 21.96 20.28
N GLY A 441 -1.86 20.70 19.84
CA GLY A 441 -1.17 20.31 18.62
C GLY A 441 -2.11 19.77 17.55
N SER A 442 -1.53 19.08 16.57
CA SER A 442 -2.26 18.59 15.39
C SER A 442 -2.04 17.09 15.14
N VAL A 443 -1.46 16.36 16.09
CA VAL A 443 -1.14 14.93 15.94
C VAL A 443 -2.29 14.08 16.45
N VAL A 444 -2.84 13.25 15.56
CA VAL A 444 -3.75 12.18 15.95
C VAL A 444 -2.94 10.96 16.40
N TYR A 445 -3.31 10.40 17.54
CA TYR A 445 -2.68 9.24 18.16
C TYR A 445 -3.55 7.97 18.05
N PRO A 446 -2.96 6.76 18.15
CA PRO A 446 -3.72 5.52 18.08
C PRO A 446 -4.88 5.42 19.07
N ARG A 447 -4.72 5.98 20.28
CA ARG A 447 -5.77 6.00 21.32
C ARG A 447 -7.06 6.70 20.86
N HIS A 448 -6.94 7.74 20.03
CA HIS A 448 -8.11 8.48 19.50
C HIS A 448 -8.97 7.65 18.54
N VAL A 449 -8.45 6.53 18.02
CA VAL A 449 -9.16 5.67 17.05
C VAL A 449 -9.35 4.24 17.56
N GLU A 450 -9.10 4.00 18.85
CA GLU A 450 -9.15 2.65 19.44
C GLU A 450 -10.57 2.09 19.47
N GLU A 451 -11.58 2.91 19.79
CA GLU A 451 -12.99 2.47 19.73
C GLU A 451 -13.41 2.07 18.32
N PHE A 452 -12.93 2.76 17.29
CA PHE A 452 -13.18 2.38 15.89
C PHE A 452 -12.52 1.04 15.54
N ARG A 453 -11.31 0.79 16.09
CA ARG A 453 -10.63 -0.50 15.95
C ARG A 453 -11.40 -1.61 16.65
N MET A 454 -11.96 -1.35 17.83
CA MET A 454 -12.81 -2.28 18.57
C MET A 454 -14.10 -2.59 17.80
N GLY A 455 -14.79 -1.57 17.26
CA GLY A 455 -15.96 -1.76 16.41
C GLY A 455 -15.66 -2.59 15.16
N PHE A 456 -14.52 -2.33 14.50
CA PHE A 456 -14.07 -3.16 13.38
C PHE A 456 -13.77 -4.61 13.82
N ALA A 457 -13.11 -4.79 14.97
CA ALA A 457 -12.79 -6.12 15.49
C ALA A 457 -14.04 -6.90 15.89
N ALA A 458 -15.08 -6.27 16.42
CA ALA A 458 -16.36 -6.90 16.70
C ALA A 458 -17.03 -7.43 15.42
N HIS A 459 -16.97 -6.66 14.32
CA HIS A 459 -17.53 -7.06 13.03
C HIS A 459 -16.70 -8.11 12.29
N ALA A 460 -15.38 -7.91 12.21
CA ALA A 460 -14.50 -8.68 11.34
C ALA A 460 -13.64 -9.72 12.06
N GLY A 461 -13.54 -9.67 13.39
CA GLY A 461 -12.56 -10.39 14.18
C GLY A 461 -12.66 -11.91 14.09
N SER A 462 -13.88 -12.46 14.00
CA SER A 462 -14.09 -13.90 13.79
C SER A 462 -13.56 -14.40 12.44
N MET A 463 -13.45 -13.51 11.45
CA MET A 463 -12.98 -13.84 10.11
C MET A 463 -11.49 -13.58 9.93
N VAL A 464 -11.01 -12.41 10.34
CA VAL A 464 -9.64 -11.96 10.06
C VAL A 464 -8.72 -12.02 11.28
N GLY A 465 -9.25 -12.43 12.44
CA GLY A 465 -8.54 -12.43 13.71
C GLY A 465 -8.32 -11.02 14.26
N PRO A 466 -7.48 -10.90 15.30
CA PRO A 466 -7.22 -9.62 15.94
C PRO A 466 -6.49 -8.65 15.00
N VAL A 467 -6.83 -7.37 15.10
CA VAL A 467 -6.18 -6.28 14.36
C VAL A 467 -5.45 -5.33 15.30
N LYS A 468 -4.46 -4.60 14.77
CA LYS A 468 -3.73 -3.52 15.43
C LYS A 468 -3.81 -2.24 14.61
N ILE A 469 -3.69 -1.09 15.26
CA ILE A 469 -3.58 0.21 14.60
C ILE A 469 -2.16 0.36 14.06
N VAL A 470 -2.05 0.83 12.82
CA VAL A 470 -0.77 1.13 12.16
C VAL A 470 -0.90 2.49 11.52
N ARG A 471 0.04 3.39 11.80
CA ARG A 471 0.11 4.71 11.15
C ARG A 471 0.46 4.56 9.68
N ARG A 472 -0.07 5.44 8.84
CA ARG A 472 0.17 5.42 7.40
C ARG A 472 1.62 5.69 7.02
#